data_AF-F6IBE7-F1
#
_entry.id   AF-F6IBE7-F1
#
_cell.length_a   1.000
_cell.length_b   1.000
_cell.length_c   1.000
_cell.angle_alpha   90.00
_cell.angle_beta   90.00
_cell.angle_gamma   90.00
#
_symmetry.space_group_name_H-M   'P 1'
#
loop_
_entity.id
_entity.type
_entity.pdbx_description
1 polymer ?
#
loop_
_entity_poly.entity_id
_entity_poly.type
_entity_poly.pdbx_seq_one_letter_code
_entity_poly.pdbx_strand_id
1 'polypeptide(L)' 'HLNWTASFSVLYANFYYNPFHCFSIVFLYGSVLLFAMHGGQTLAVSRLGGERETEEIVDR' A
#
# COMPACT_ATOMS: atom_id res chain seq x y z
N HIS A 1 18.64 5.76 -14.65
CA HIS A 1 18.31 4.96 -13.45
C HIS A 1 17.46 3.74 -13.80
N LEU A 2 16.45 3.83 -14.69
CA LEU A 2 15.66 2.65 -15.12
C LEU A 2 16.51 1.51 -15.72
N ASN A 3 17.47 1.83 -16.60
CA ASN A 3 18.40 0.82 -17.14
C ASN A 3 19.19 0.11 -16.02
N TRP A 4 19.61 0.86 -14.99
CA TRP A 4 20.30 0.28 -13.85
C TRP A 4 19.39 -0.69 -13.07
N THR A 5 18.12 -0.35 -12.85
CA THR A 5 17.14 -1.24 -12.20
C THR A 5 16.96 -2.55 -12.99
N ALA A 6 16.85 -2.46 -14.32
CA ALA A 6 16.75 -3.63 -15.17
C ALA A 6 18.04 -4.47 -15.17
N SER A 7 19.20 -3.83 -15.33
CA SER A 7 20.51 -4.48 -15.26
C SER A 7 20.75 -5.15 -13.90
N PHE A 8 20.32 -4.56 -12.79
CA PHE A 8 20.39 -5.16 -11.46
C PHE A 8 19.64 -6.50 -11.41
N SER A 9 18.42 -6.56 -11.95
CA SER A 9 17.65 -7.80 -12.04
C SER A 9 18.35 -8.87 -12.87
N VAL A 10 18.97 -8.48 -14.00
CA VAL A 10 19.72 -9.42 -14.87
C VAL A 10 20.98 -9.94 -14.17
N LEU A 11 21.75 -9.07 -13.52
CA LEU A 11 23.00 -9.43 -12.84
C LEU A 11 22.79 -10.35 -11.63
N TYR A 12 21.66 -10.21 -10.94
CA TYR A 12 21.28 -11.04 -9.80
C TYR A 12 20.24 -12.12 -10.15
N ALA A 13 20.30 -12.63 -11.38
CA ALA A 13 19.58 -13.82 -11.83
C ALA A 13 18.04 -13.77 -11.66
N ASN A 14 17.43 -12.69 -12.16
CA ASN A 14 15.98 -12.43 -12.13
C ASN A 14 15.43 -12.17 -10.72
N PHE A 15 15.23 -10.87 -10.45
CA PHE A 15 14.78 -10.40 -9.14
C PHE A 15 13.34 -10.79 -8.78
N TYR A 16 12.54 -11.33 -9.71
CA TYR A 16 11.20 -11.87 -9.38
C TYR A 16 11.24 -13.04 -8.39
N TYR A 17 12.37 -13.73 -8.27
CA TYR A 17 12.53 -14.85 -7.34
C TYR A 17 13.16 -14.46 -6.00
N ASN A 18 13.45 -13.17 -5.78
CA ASN A 18 13.90 -12.69 -4.48
C ASN A 18 12.70 -12.54 -3.53
N PRO A 19 12.67 -13.23 -2.37
CA PRO A 19 11.52 -13.22 -1.47
C PRO A 19 11.20 -11.83 -0.91
N PHE A 20 12.20 -10.99 -0.64
CA PHE A 20 11.99 -9.62 -0.16
C PHE A 20 11.42 -8.72 -1.26
N HIS A 21 11.81 -8.93 -2.52
CA HIS A 21 11.22 -8.21 -3.64
C HIS A 21 9.75 -8.60 -3.83
N CYS A 22 9.41 -9.88 -3.72
CA CYS A 22 8.02 -10.34 -3.71
C CYS A 22 7.23 -9.66 -2.59
N PHE A 23 7.73 -9.65 -1.35
CA PHE A 23 7.09 -8.95 -0.25
C PHE A 23 6.91 -7.46 -0.52
N SER A 24 7.92 -6.80 -1.11
CA SER A 24 7.82 -5.39 -1.49
C SER A 24 6.69 -5.13 -2.50
N ILE A 25 6.49 -6.02 -3.48
CA ILE A 25 5.38 -5.91 -4.44
C ILE A 25 4.03 -6.13 -3.73
N VAL A 26 3.93 -7.13 -2.84
CA VAL A 26 2.73 -7.38 -2.03
C VAL A 26 2.36 -6.15 -1.20
N PHE A 27 3.33 -5.54 -0.52
CA PHE A 27 3.07 -4.33 0.27
C PHE A 27 2.74 -3.11 -0.60
N LEU A 28 3.34 -2.99 -1.79
CA LEU A 28 3.00 -1.92 -2.72
C LEU A 28 1.54 -2.02 -3.17
N TYR A 29 1.12 -3.18 -3.65
CA TYR A 29 -0.28 -3.40 -4.06
C TYR A 29 -1.24 -3.35 -2.88
N GLY A 30 -0.85 -3.95 -1.75
CA GLY A 30 -1.62 -3.92 -0.50
C GLY A 30 -1.84 -2.51 0.03
N SER A 31 -0.85 -1.63 -0.07
CA SER A 31 -1.00 -0.23 0.38
C SER A 31 -2.03 0.52 -0.46
N VAL A 32 -1.97 0.39 -1.79
CA VAL A 32 -2.97 1.03 -2.67
C VAL A 32 -4.36 0.47 -2.41
N LEU A 33 -4.48 -0.86 -2.25
CA LEU A 33 -5.74 -1.53 -1.96
C LEU A 33 -6.33 -1.07 -0.61
N LEU A 34 -5.54 -1.11 0.47
CA LEU A 34 -5.98 -0.69 1.80
C LEU A 34 -6.31 0.80 1.84
N PHE A 35 -5.53 1.66 1.20
CA PHE A 35 -5.80 3.09 1.19
C PHE A 35 -7.07 3.41 0.38
N ALA A 36 -7.32 2.71 -0.72
CA ALA A 36 -8.57 2.84 -1.47
C ALA A 36 -9.78 2.40 -0.63
N MET A 37 -9.69 1.28 0.09
CA MET A 37 -10.77 0.82 0.98
C MET A 37 -10.98 1.78 2.15
N HIS A 38 -9.90 2.19 2.81
CA HIS A 38 -9.96 3.10 3.96
C HIS A 38 -10.48 4.48 3.56
N GLY A 39 -9.85 5.14 2.58
CA GLY A 39 -10.30 6.45 2.11
C GLY A 39 -11.72 6.41 1.53
N GLY A 40 -12.07 5.34 0.81
CA GLY A 40 -13.44 5.11 0.34
C GLY A 40 -14.44 5.00 1.49
N GLN A 41 -14.10 4.27 2.56
CA GLN A 41 -14.94 4.12 3.73
C GLN A 41 -15.08 5.42 4.53
N THR A 42 -13.98 6.12 4.81
CA THR A 42 -13.99 7.41 5.52
C THR A 42 -14.89 8.41 4.79
N LEU A 43 -14.81 8.48 3.46
CA LEU A 43 -15.70 9.33 2.66
C LEU A 43 -17.16 8.84 2.69
N ALA A 44 -17.41 7.53 2.70
CA ALA A 44 -18.76 6.98 2.78
C ALA A 44 -19.48 7.31 4.10
N VAL A 45 -18.74 7.38 5.21
CA VAL A 45 -19.27 7.75 6.54
C VAL A 45 -19.06 9.22 6.92
N SER A 46 -18.52 10.05 6.01
CA SER A 46 -18.26 11.48 6.27
C SER A 46 -19.50 12.27 6.69
N ARG A 47 -20.70 11.90 6.22
CA ARG A 47 -21.97 12.52 6.66
C ARG A 47 -22.27 12.31 8.15
N LEU A 48 -21.62 11.33 8.78
CA LEU A 48 -21.70 11.03 10.22
C LEU A 48 -20.49 11.60 10.98
N GLY A 49 -19.59 12.34 10.32
CA GLY A 49 -18.37 12.86 10.92
C GLY A 49 -17.24 11.82 11.06
N GLY A 50 -17.28 10.70 10.33
CA GLY A 50 -16.30 9.62 10.45
C GLY A 50 -14.86 9.96 10.05
N GLU A 51 -14.61 11.16 9.53
CA GLU A 51 -13.25 11.70 9.38
C GLU A 51 -12.62 12.14 10.72
N ARG A 52 -13.43 12.33 11.77
CA ARG A 52 -12.99 12.69 13.13
C ARG A 52 -12.53 11.44 13.91
N GLU A 53 -11.63 10.67 13.30
CA GLU A 53 -11.24 9.33 13.76
C GLU A 53 -10.78 9.30 15.22
N THR A 54 -10.07 10.32 15.69
CA THR A 54 -9.62 10.38 17.09
C THR A 54 -10.77 10.41 18.08
N GLU A 55 -11.88 11.07 17.74
CA GLU A 55 -13.06 11.15 18.60
C GLU A 55 -13.85 9.85 18.53
N GLU A 56 -14.05 9.30 17.33
CA GLU A 56 -14.75 8.01 17.13
C GLU A 56 -14.02 6.84 17.83
N ILE A 57 -12.67 6.84 17.83
CA ILE A 57 -11.88 5.80 18.51
C ILE A 57 -12.04 5.88 20.04
N VAL A 58 -12.18 7.09 20.58
CA VAL A 58 -12.31 7.31 22.03
C VAL A 58 -13.75 7.13 22.51
N ASP A 59 -14.74 7.55 21.72
CA ASP A 59 -16.17 7.55 22.05
C ASP A 59 -17.00 7.12 20.83
N ARG A 60 -17.37 5.84 20.80
CA ARG A 60 -17.98 5.15 19.64
C ARG A 60 -19.51 5.24 19.62
#